data_AF-A0A1I1W0I3-F1
#
_entry.id   AF-A0A1I1W0I3-F1
#
_cell.length_a   1.000
_cell.length_b   1.000
_cell.length_c   1.000
_cell.angle_alpha   90.00
_cell.angle_beta   90.00
_cell.angle_gamma   90.00
#
_symmetry.space_group_name_H-M   'P 1'
#
loop_
_entity.id
_entity.type
_entity.pdbx_description
1 polymer ?
#
loop_
_entity_poly.entity_id
_entity_poly.type
_entity_poly.pdbx_seq_one_letter_code
_entity_poly.pdbx_strand_id
1 'polypeptide(L)'
;MVATARTNVKAYYVEVKEGSFEDQFIKKYNQTTSKESSNIPRSNKIKIYPDIEFQTLEGVGGAFNEIGGEALMFLSPNRKKK
;
A
#
# COMPACT_ATOMS: atom_id res chain seq x y z
N MET A 1 22.96 18.02 22.12
CA MET A 1 21.65 17.51 22.55
C MET A 1 21.11 16.59 21.47
N VAL A 2 20.98 15.30 21.76
CA VAL A 2 20.42 14.32 20.81
C VAL A 2 18.91 14.32 21.03
N ALA A 3 18.15 14.89 20.11
CA ALA A 3 16.69 14.84 20.16
C ALA A 3 16.24 13.40 19.88
N THR A 4 15.78 12.69 20.90
CA THR A 4 15.13 11.38 20.80
C THR A 4 13.73 11.56 20.21
N ALA A 5 13.64 11.65 18.88
CA ALA A 5 12.38 11.56 18.16
C ALA A 5 11.84 10.11 18.26
N ARG A 6 11.09 9.80 19.31
CA ARG A 6 10.23 8.62 19.35
C ARG A 6 8.96 8.92 18.57
N THR A 7 9.08 9.05 17.25
CA THR A 7 7.91 9.15 16.38
C THR A 7 7.28 7.77 16.29
N ASN A 8 6.04 7.65 16.80
CA ASN A 8 5.17 6.51 16.53
C ASN A 8 4.80 6.49 15.04
N VAL A 9 5.69 6.00 14.18
CA VAL A 9 5.46 5.90 12.74
C VAL A 9 4.43 4.80 12.49
N LYS A 10 3.25 5.17 11.99
CA LYS A 10 2.25 4.21 11.52
C LYS A 10 2.65 3.73 10.14
N ALA A 11 3.12 2.49 10.04
CA ALA A 11 3.42 1.87 8.77
C ALA A 11 2.22 1.05 8.28
N TYR A 12 1.98 1.09 6.97
CA TYR A 12 0.95 0.31 6.29
C TYR A 12 1.59 -0.38 5.08
N TYR A 13 1.07 -1.53 4.70
CA TYR A 13 1.58 -2.31 3.57
C TYR A 13 0.42 -2.89 2.75
N VAL A 14 0.71 -3.19 1.49
CA VAL A 14 -0.20 -3.89 0.60
C VAL A 14 0.45 -5.23 0.25
N GLU A 15 -0.32 -6.30 0.40
CA GLU A 15 0.09 -7.64 -0.02
C GLU A 15 -0.47 -7.89 -1.42
N VAL A 16 0.41 -8.21 -2.36
CA VAL A 16 0.04 -8.48 -3.76
C VAL A 16 0.11 -9.98 -3.99
N LYS A 17 -1.02 -10.61 -4.28
CA LYS A 17 -1.10 -12.04 -4.62
C LYS A 17 -1.42 -12.18 -6.11
N GLU A 18 -0.46 -12.64 -6.90
CA GLU A 18 -0.63 -12.93 -8.33
C GLU A 18 -1.31 -11.80 -9.14
N GLY A 19 -1.03 -10.54 -8.79
CA GLY A 19 -1.63 -9.37 -9.44
C GLY A 19 -3.05 -9.01 -8.98
N SER A 20 -3.58 -9.71 -7.98
CA SER A 20 -4.85 -9.43 -7.32
C SER A 20 -4.65 -8.89 -5.90
N PHE A 21 -5.64 -8.15 -5.42
CA PHE A 21 -5.69 -7.56 -4.10
C PHE A 21 -6.99 -7.95 -3.39
N GLU A 22 -6.93 -8.14 -2.07
CA GLU A 22 -8.12 -8.34 -1.24
C GLU A 22 -8.91 -7.01 -1.10
N ASP A 23 -10.22 -7.09 -0.85
CA ASP A 23 -11.10 -5.90 -0.74
C ASP A 23 -10.61 -4.86 0.28
N GLN A 24 -9.88 -5.29 1.32
CA GLN A 24 -9.16 -4.46 2.28
C GLN A 24 -7.64 -4.61 2.12
N PHE A 25 -7.12 -4.11 0.99
CA PHE A 25 -5.73 -4.30 0.59
C PHE A 25 -4.70 -3.55 1.45
N ILE A 26 -5.10 -2.48 2.14
CA ILE A 26 -4.20 -1.71 3.01
C ILE A 26 -4.19 -2.31 4.41
N LYS A 27 -3.09 -3.01 4.76
CA LYS A 27 -2.90 -3.65 6.07
C LYS A 27 -2.00 -2.79 6.94
N LYS A 28 -2.36 -2.62 8.22
CA LYS A 28 -1.50 -1.91 9.19
C LYS A 28 -0.35 -2.81 9.60
N TYR A 29 0.88 -2.32 9.47
CA TYR A 29 2.06 -3.02 9.98
C TYR A 29 2.12 -2.83 11.50
N ASN A 30 1.84 -3.90 12.23
CA ASN A 30 2.07 -3.97 13.67
C ASN A 30 3.45 -4.58 13.87
N GLN A 31 4.40 -3.79 14.36
CA GLN A 31 5.72 -4.29 14.68
C GLN A 31 5.61 -5.28 15.84
N THR A 32 5.58 -6.58 15.54
CA THR A 32 5.66 -7.62 16.55
C THR A 32 7.09 -7.63 17.08
N THR A 33 7.27 -7.23 18.33
CA THR A 33 8.48 -7.51 19.12
C THR A 33 8.56 -9.01 19.44
N SER A 34 8.53 -9.87 18.42
CA SER A 34 8.90 -11.27 18.58
C SER A 34 10.41 -11.37 18.38
N LYS A 35 11.10 -11.71 19.47
CA LYS A 35 12.44 -12.29 19.44
C LYS A 35 12.36 -13.69 18.78
N GLU A 36 11.89 -13.79 17.54
CA GLU A 36 11.67 -15.08 16.89
C GLU A 36 11.54 -14.89 15.37
N SER A 37 12.68 -14.64 14.73
CA SER A 37 12.93 -15.10 13.36
C SER A 37 14.43 -14.99 13.13
N SER A 38 15.15 -16.01 13.59
CA SER A 38 16.58 -16.20 13.37
C SER A 38 16.94 -16.54 11.93
N ASN A 39 16.00 -16.49 10.97
CA ASN A 39 16.22 -16.94 9.59
C ASN A 39 15.83 -15.94 8.49
N ILE A 40 15.53 -14.67 8.80
CA ILE A 40 15.44 -13.64 7.74
C ILE A 40 16.82 -12.99 7.62
N PRO A 41 17.54 -13.17 6.49
CA PRO A 41 18.84 -12.53 6.30
C PRO A 41 18.66 -11.01 6.44
N ARG A 42 19.33 -10.47 7.46
CA ARG A 42 19.29 -9.06 7.91
C ARG A 42 19.81 -8.03 6.87
N SER A 43 19.97 -8.40 5.60
CA SER A 43 20.70 -7.60 4.61
C SER A 43 19.92 -6.41 4.07
N ASN A 44 18.59 -6.43 4.08
CA ASN A 44 17.81 -5.39 3.41
C ASN A 44 17.01 -4.56 4.42
N LYS A 45 17.70 -3.67 5.13
CA LYS A 45 17.06 -2.70 6.04
C LYS A 45 16.61 -1.46 5.25
N ILE A 46 15.31 -1.19 5.24
CA ILE A 46 14.76 0.07 4.74
C ILE A 46 14.75 1.08 5.88
N LYS A 47 15.29 2.28 5.65
CA LYS A 47 15.24 3.41 6.59
C LYS A 47 14.27 4.47 6.06
N ILE A 48 13.40 4.96 6.93
CA ILE A 48 12.42 6.01 6.63
C ILE A 48 12.76 7.23 7.48
N TYR A 49 12.84 8.40 6.87
CA TYR A 49 13.09 9.69 7.56
C TYR A 49 11.84 10.56 7.41
N PRO A 50 10.90 10.52 8.37
CA PRO A 50 9.60 11.19 8.23
C PRO A 50 9.70 12.71 8.20
N ASP A 51 10.79 13.28 8.71
CA ASP A 51 11.03 14.73 8.70
C ASP A 51 11.50 15.26 7.33
N ILE A 52 11.77 14.36 6.36
CA ILE A 52 12.13 14.71 4.99
C ILE A 52 10.88 14.59 4.11
N GLU A 53 10.35 15.72 3.68
CA GLU A 53 9.13 15.79 2.86
C GLU A 53 9.46 15.99 1.38
N PHE A 54 8.66 15.35 0.52
CA PHE A 54 8.71 15.49 -0.95
C PHE A 54 7.33 15.93 -1.46
N GLN A 55 7.00 15.62 -2.72
CA GLN A 55 5.69 15.94 -3.28
C GLN A 55 4.56 15.18 -2.56
N THR A 56 3.43 15.85 -2.37
CA THR A 56 2.18 15.21 -1.93
C THR A 56 1.57 14.46 -3.10
N LEU A 57 1.21 13.20 -2.89
CA LEU A 57 0.43 12.43 -3.84
C LEU A 57 -1.06 12.69 -3.57
N GLU A 58 -1.79 13.22 -4.56
CA GLU A 58 -3.23 13.44 -4.43
C GLU A 58 -4.03 12.13 -4.60
N GLY A 59 -3.64 11.30 -5.57
CA GLY A 59 -4.31 10.04 -5.86
C GLY A 59 -3.76 9.34 -7.09
N VAL A 60 -4.27 8.15 -7.35
CA VAL A 60 -4.01 7.36 -8.56
C VAL A 60 -5.35 7.07 -9.21
N GLY A 61 -5.44 7.27 -10.52
CA GLY A 61 -6.67 7.07 -11.29
C GLY A 61 -6.39 6.67 -12.73
N GLY A 62 -7.46 6.50 -13.50
CA GLY A 62 -7.40 6.23 -14.94
C GLY A 62 -8.39 7.11 -15.69
N ALA A 63 -8.15 7.30 -16.99
CA ALA A 63 -9.09 8.03 -17.84
C ALA A 63 -10.26 7.12 -18.21
N PHE A 64 -11.49 7.56 -17.92
CA PHE A 64 -12.71 6.89 -18.34
C PHE A 64 -13.36 7.70 -19.47
N ASN A 65 -13.00 7.37 -20.71
CA ASN A 65 -13.47 8.04 -21.93
C ASN A 65 -14.58 7.22 -22.63
N GLU A 66 -14.95 7.61 -23.85
CA GLU A 66 -16.01 6.98 -24.65
C GLU A 66 -15.77 5.47 -24.81
N ILE A 67 -14.54 5.06 -25.10
CA ILE A 67 -14.16 3.64 -25.26
C ILE A 67 -14.29 2.90 -23.92
N GLY A 68 -13.90 3.54 -22.81
CA GLY A 68 -14.11 2.98 -21.46
C GLY A 68 -15.59 2.83 -21.11
N GLY A 69 -16.41 3.82 -21.48
CA GLY A 69 -17.86 3.83 -21.32
C GLY A 69 -18.54 2.73 -22.13
N GLU A 70 -18.17 2.61 -23.41
CA GLU A 70 -18.64 1.57 -24.31
C GLU A 70 -18.28 0.18 -23.77
N ALA A 71 -17.01 -0.03 -23.41
CA ALA A 71 -16.53 -1.29 -22.84
C ALA A 71 -17.30 -1.69 -21.57
N LEU A 72 -17.59 -0.73 -20.67
CA LEU A 72 -18.40 -0.96 -19.49
C LEU A 72 -19.83 -1.39 -19.86
N MET A 73 -20.42 -0.78 -20.89
CA MET A 73 -21.78 -1.10 -21.33
C MET A 73 -21.88 -2.49 -21.99
N PHE A 74 -20.81 -2.99 -22.60
CA PHE A 74 -20.73 -4.34 -23.18
C PHE A 74 -20.58 -5.46 -22.15
N LEU A 75 -20.28 -5.15 -20.88
CA LEU A 75 -20.21 -6.17 -19.84
C LEU A 75 -21.60 -6.77 -19.55
N SER A 76 -21.64 -8.04 -19.11
CA SER A 76 -22.88 -8.66 -18.65
C SER A 76 -23.32 -8.06 -17.31
N PRO A 77 -24.62 -8.09 -16.93
CA PRO A 77 -25.10 -7.46 -15.70
C PRO A 77 -24.34 -7.87 -14.43
N ASN A 78 -23.91 -9.13 -14.35
CA ASN A 78 -23.13 -9.66 -13.23
C ASN A 78 -21.69 -9.13 -13.19
N ARG A 79 -21.16 -8.62 -14.31
CA ARG A 79 -19.82 -8.03 -14.44
C ARG A 79 -19.82 -6.49 -14.35
N LYS A 80 -20.99 -5.85 -14.35
CA LYS A 80 -21.14 -4.40 -14.15
C LYS A 80 -21.27 -3.99 -12.67
N LYS A 81 -21.24 -4.95 -11.74
CA LYS A 81 -21.51 -4.65 -10.32
C LYS A 81 -20.32 -3.96 -9.65
N LYS A 82 -20.69 -2.94 -8.89
CA LYS A 82 -19.89 -2.10 -8.00
C LYS A 82 -19.75 -2.77 -6.64
#